data_AF-A0A4Y9T517-F1
#
_entry.id   AF-A0A4Y9T517-F1
#
_cell.length_a   1.000
_cell.length_b   1.000
_cell.length_c   1.000
_cell.angle_alpha   90.00
_cell.angle_beta   90.00
_cell.angle_gamma   90.00
#
_symmetry.space_group_name_H-M   'P 1'
#
loop_
_entity.id
_entity.type
_entity.pdbx_description
1 polymer ?
#
loop_
_entity_poly.entity_id
_entity_poly.type
_entity_poly.pdbx_seq_one_letter_code
_entity_poly.pdbx_strand_id
1 'polypeptide(L)'
;MRPAWRKSPEPAFKTSEANGQFGPGHNSFTTTPDGKTDVLVYHARNYREIKGDSLRDPNRHTRAQVIRWKADGTPEFGEPVAD
;
A
#
# COMPACT_ATOMS: atom_id res chain seq x y z
N MET A 1 -30.54 -5.23 11.09
CA MET A 1 -29.19 -5.19 11.66
C MET A 1 -28.25 -4.55 10.65
N ARG A 2 -27.34 -3.65 11.05
CA ARG A 2 -26.30 -3.14 10.15
C ARG A 2 -25.18 -4.20 10.06
N PRO A 3 -24.62 -4.49 8.87
CA PRO A 3 -23.52 -5.44 8.75
C PRO A 3 -22.29 -4.92 9.50
N ALA A 4 -21.61 -5.79 10.25
CA ALA A 4 -20.40 -5.46 11.01
C ALA A 4 -19.21 -5.10 10.09
N TRP A 5 -19.29 -5.46 8.81
CA TRP A 5 -18.25 -5.23 7.82
C TRP A 5 -18.83 -4.53 6.59
N ARG A 6 -18.10 -3.52 6.12
CA ARG A 6 -18.40 -2.82 4.86
C ARG A 6 -17.18 -2.89 3.96
N LYS A 7 -17.36 -3.40 2.75
CA LYS A 7 -16.33 -3.40 1.72
C LYS A 7 -16.22 -2.01 1.10
N SER A 8 -15.00 -1.50 0.93
CA SER A 8 -14.76 -0.30 0.12
C SER A 8 -15.19 -0.57 -1.33
N PRO A 9 -15.87 0.38 -2.01
CA PRO A 9 -16.20 0.21 -3.42
C PRO A 9 -14.96 0.24 -4.32
N GLU A 10 -13.91 0.97 -3.90
CA GLU A 10 -12.66 1.17 -4.64
C GLU A 10 -11.45 0.64 -3.85
N PRO A 11 -10.34 0.29 -4.55
CA PRO A 11 -9.08 -0.02 -3.89
C PRO A 11 -8.60 1.15 -3.03
N ALA A 12 -8.23 0.87 -1.77
CA ALA A 12 -7.67 1.88 -0.89
C ALA A 12 -6.20 2.22 -1.22
N PHE A 13 -5.51 1.34 -1.97
CA PHE A 13 -4.13 1.50 -2.40
C PHE A 13 -3.92 0.69 -3.69
N LYS A 14 -3.26 1.27 -4.69
CA LYS A 14 -3.10 0.68 -6.04
C LYS A 14 -1.85 1.22 -6.73
N THR A 15 -1.53 0.66 -7.90
CA THR A 15 -0.48 1.16 -8.80
C THR A 15 -0.55 2.67 -8.97
N SER A 16 0.60 3.34 -8.87
CA SER A 16 0.77 4.72 -9.32
C SER A 16 1.74 4.71 -10.50
N GLU A 17 1.20 4.93 -11.71
CA GLU A 17 2.02 5.05 -12.92
C GLU A 17 2.89 6.30 -12.86
N ALA A 18 2.37 7.38 -12.27
CA ALA A 18 3.11 8.63 -12.05
C ALA A 18 4.36 8.43 -11.18
N ASN A 19 4.28 7.57 -10.17
CA ASN A 19 5.40 7.27 -9.28
C ASN A 19 6.22 6.03 -9.68
N GLY A 20 5.85 5.38 -10.79
CA GLY A 20 6.51 4.16 -11.26
C GLY A 20 6.38 2.97 -10.32
N GLN A 21 5.29 2.88 -9.53
CA GLN A 21 5.10 1.84 -8.52
C GLN A 21 3.93 0.93 -8.90
N PHE A 22 4.23 -0.35 -9.12
CA PHE A 22 3.31 -1.30 -9.72
C PHE A 22 3.00 -2.47 -8.78
N GLY A 23 1.70 -2.76 -8.67
CA GLY A 23 1.17 -3.88 -7.88
C GLY A 23 1.50 -3.80 -6.38
N PRO A 24 1.25 -2.68 -5.69
CA PRO A 24 1.47 -2.61 -4.25
C PRO A 24 0.52 -3.54 -3.50
N GLY A 25 1.00 -4.27 -2.50
CA GLY A 25 0.14 -5.16 -1.74
C GLY A 25 0.83 -5.98 -0.65
N HIS A 26 0.09 -6.99 -0.15
CA HIS A 26 0.47 -7.86 0.97
C HIS A 26 1.07 -7.06 2.13
N ASN A 27 0.32 -6.06 2.56
CA ASN A 27 0.80 -5.09 3.52
C ASN A 27 0.73 -5.61 4.95
N SER A 28 1.49 -4.97 5.82
CA SER A 28 1.32 -4.97 7.27
C SER A 28 1.24 -3.54 7.79
N PHE A 29 1.01 -3.38 9.09
CA PHE A 29 0.98 -2.10 9.77
C PHE A 29 1.94 -2.13 10.95
N THR A 30 2.63 -1.02 11.17
CA THR A 30 3.49 -0.80 12.33
C THR A 30 3.46 0.67 12.71
N THR A 31 4.18 1.05 13.74
CA THR A 31 4.31 2.45 14.18
C THR A 31 5.76 2.87 14.24
N THR A 32 6.00 4.18 14.24
CA THR A 32 7.30 4.72 14.66
C THR A 32 7.61 4.33 16.11
N PRO A 33 8.89 4.35 16.54
CA PRO A 33 9.26 3.93 17.90
C PRO A 33 8.56 4.71 19.02
N ASP A 34 8.14 5.95 18.78
CA ASP A 34 7.38 6.78 19.73
C ASP A 34 5.88 6.47 19.74
N GLY A 35 5.41 5.55 18.88
CA GLY A 35 4.01 5.14 18.75
C GLY A 35 3.09 6.19 18.13
N LYS A 36 3.60 7.32 17.64
CA LYS A 36 2.77 8.46 17.21
C LYS A 36 2.40 8.44 15.73
N THR A 37 3.13 7.70 14.91
CA THR A 37 2.92 7.67 13.47
C THR A 37 2.69 6.24 13.00
N ASP A 38 1.50 5.99 12.44
CA ASP A 38 1.21 4.73 11.79
C ASP A 38 1.92 4.64 10.43
N VAL A 39 2.44 3.45 10.14
CA VAL A 39 3.23 3.17 8.94
C VAL A 39 2.62 2.00 8.20
N LEU A 40 2.34 2.21 6.91
CA LEU A 40 1.98 1.16 5.97
C LEU A 40 3.27 0.54 5.45
N VAL A 41 3.46 -0.76 5.68
CA VAL A 41 4.56 -1.54 5.12
C VAL A 41 4.00 -2.45 4.04
N TYR A 42 4.54 -2.43 2.83
CA TYR A 42 4.00 -3.18 1.68
C TYR A 42 5.11 -3.56 0.71
N HIS A 43 4.83 -4.43 -0.26
CA HIS A 43 5.74 -4.62 -1.40
C HIS A 43 5.21 -3.96 -2.66
N ALA A 44 6.10 -3.55 -3.57
CA ALA A 44 5.76 -3.16 -4.94
C ALA A 44 6.92 -3.48 -5.90
N ARG A 45 6.68 -3.39 -7.21
CA ARG A 45 7.72 -3.39 -8.25
C ARG A 45 7.86 -1.99 -8.85
N ASN A 46 9.02 -1.68 -9.42
CA ASN A 46 9.26 -0.44 -10.15
C ASN A 46 9.05 -0.57 -11.69
N TYR A 47 8.42 -1.66 -12.13
CA TYR A 47 8.03 -1.89 -13.54
C TYR A 47 6.69 -2.61 -13.65
N ARG A 48 6.00 -2.38 -14.78
CA ARG A 48 4.66 -2.93 -15.06
C ARG A 48 4.69 -4.35 -15.60
N GLU A 49 5.53 -4.59 -16.60
CA GLU A 49 5.54 -5.84 -17.35
C GLU A 49 6.49 -6.86 -16.73
N ILE A 50 5.94 -7.99 -16.31
CA ILE A 50 6.72 -9.12 -15.81
C ILE A 50 6.96 -10.07 -16.98
N LYS A 51 8.22 -10.40 -17.25
CA LYS A 51 8.58 -11.43 -18.24
C LYS A 51 8.65 -12.79 -17.55
N GLY A 52 7.76 -13.70 -17.92
CA GLY A 52 7.70 -15.04 -17.35
C GLY A 52 6.83 -15.13 -16.09
N ASP A 53 7.16 -16.09 -15.21
CA ASP A 53 6.40 -16.40 -14.01
C ASP A 53 6.63 -15.36 -12.90
N SER A 54 5.56 -14.66 -12.50
CA SER A 54 5.61 -13.59 -11.50
C SER A 54 6.00 -14.04 -10.09
N LEU A 55 5.86 -15.34 -9.78
CA LEU A 55 6.32 -15.92 -8.53
C LEU A 55 7.85 -16.05 -8.50
N ARG A 56 8.49 -16.24 -9.66
CA ARG A 56 9.94 -16.37 -9.81
C ARG A 56 10.66 -15.05 -10.07
N ASP A 57 9.91 -14.01 -10.39
CA ASP A 57 10.41 -12.64 -10.48
C ASP A 57 10.73 -12.09 -9.06
N PRO A 58 12.01 -11.84 -8.73
CA PRO A 58 12.43 -11.53 -7.37
C PRO A 58 12.29 -10.04 -7.00
N ASN A 59 11.82 -9.17 -7.90
CA ASN A 59 11.95 -7.71 -7.76
C ASN A 59 10.76 -7.06 -7.06
N ARG A 60 10.11 -7.78 -6.14
CA ARG A 60 9.20 -7.16 -5.18
C ARG A 60 10.04 -6.59 -4.04
N HIS A 61 10.08 -5.27 -3.93
CA HIS A 61 10.81 -4.59 -2.89
C HIS A 61 9.87 -4.16 -1.77
N THR A 62 10.28 -4.37 -0.52
CA THR A 62 9.57 -3.87 0.66
C THR A 62 9.71 -2.36 0.74
N ARG A 63 8.61 -1.67 1.01
CA ARG A 63 8.49 -0.21 1.11
C ARG A 63 7.69 0.14 2.36
N ALA A 64 7.88 1.35 2.86
CA ALA A 64 7.16 1.86 4.02
C ALA A 64 6.78 3.33 3.80
N GLN A 65 5.55 3.71 4.15
CA GLN A 65 5.13 5.11 4.13
C GLN A 65 4.16 5.44 5.26
N VAL A 66 4.12 6.70 5.68
CA VAL A 66 3.24 7.19 6.73
C VAL A 66 1.77 7.11 6.29
N ILE A 67 0.92 6.61 7.18
CA ILE A 67 -0.54 6.66 7.02
C ILE A 67 -1.02 8.01 7.53
N ARG A 68 -1.80 8.71 6.70
CA ARG A 68 -2.56 9.89 7.15
C ARG A 68 -3.95 9.45 7.59
N TRP A 69 -4.58 10.24 8.44
CA TRP A 69 -5.93 9.96 8.93
C TRP A 69 -6.86 11.09 8.52
N LYS A 70 -7.99 10.72 7.92
CA LYS A 70 -9.03 11.68 7.54
C LYS A 70 -9.82 12.11 8.78
N ALA A 71 -10.52 13.25 8.68
CA ALA A 71 -11.35 13.77 9.76
C ALA A 71 -12.48 12.81 10.18
N ASP A 72 -12.92 11.91 9.29
CA ASP A 72 -13.93 10.88 9.58
C ASP A 72 -13.34 9.62 10.26
N GLY A 73 -12.05 9.63 10.57
CA GLY A 73 -11.34 8.52 11.23
C GLY A 73 -10.93 7.40 10.29
N THR A 74 -11.14 7.50 8.97
CA THR A 74 -10.65 6.51 8.00
C THR A 74 -9.20 6.77 7.60
N PRO A 75 -8.41 5.71 7.31
CA PRO A 75 -7.03 5.88 6.88
C PRO A 75 -6.96 6.41 5.45
N GLU A 76 -5.98 7.25 5.20
CA GLU A 76 -5.56 7.75 3.89
C GLU A 76 -4.15 7.25 3.59
N PHE A 77 -4.06 6.18 2.82
CA PHE A 77 -2.77 5.60 2.41
C PHE A 77 -2.08 6.41 1.30
N GLY A 78 -2.84 7.22 0.57
CA GLY A 78 -2.34 7.96 -0.60
C GLY A 78 -1.97 7.03 -1.76
N GLU A 79 -0.95 7.42 -2.51
CA GLU A 79 -0.33 6.59 -3.55
C GLU A 79 0.99 5.99 -3.06
N PRO A 80 1.44 4.85 -3.60
CA PRO A 80 2.81 4.40 -3.39
C PRO A 80 3.78 5.47 -3.90
N VAL A 81 4.58 6.03 -2.99
CA VAL A 81 5.49 7.16 -3.27
C VAL A 81 6.58 6.79 -4.28
N ALA A 82 7.18 7.75 -4.98
CA ALA A 82 8.34 7.48 -5.84
C ALA A 82 9.56 6.98 -5.03
N ASP A 83 10.55 6.42 -5.71
CA ASP A 83 11.84 6.03 -5.10
C ASP A 83 12.70 7.26 -4.76
#